data_AF-A0AAN7V6X6-F1
#
_entry.id   AF-A0AAN7V6X6-F1
#
_cell.length_a   1.000
_cell.length_b   1.000
_cell.length_c   1.000
_cell.angle_alpha   90.00
_cell.angle_beta   90.00
_cell.angle_gamma   90.00
#
_symmetry.space_group_name_H-M   'P 1'
#
loop_
_entity.id
_entity.type
_entity.pdbx_description
1 polymer ?
#
loop_
_entity_poly.entity_id
_entity_poly.type
_entity_poly.pdbx_seq_one_letter_code
_entity_poly.pdbx_strand_id
1 'polypeptide(L)'
;MCVAARAFDLRQNLIAMSKINWEVKDVMSQHNSYIDVFLREVQIFRIRLEEISTGIPISGEVLQLLWESIAHIITHTLVQGFSEAKRCTNGGRALMQLDFTQFLSKFEQISALRPVPHREYVENYVKAEHNEYSSKHLYGLVSCACQNNKKTRQRLIQLIEELEKSAQR
;
A
#
# COMPACT_ATOMS: atom_id res chain seq x y z
N MET A 1 18.09 -3.64 7.81
CA MET A 1 16.82 -4.40 7.67
C MET A 1 16.37 -4.81 9.06
N CYS A 2 15.16 -4.42 9.48
CA CYS A 2 14.59 -4.83 10.76
C CYS A 2 14.35 -6.36 10.74
N VAL A 3 14.56 -7.06 11.86
CA VAL A 3 14.39 -8.53 11.96
C VAL A 3 13.00 -8.97 11.50
N ALA A 4 11.98 -8.14 11.73
CA ALA A 4 10.62 -8.34 11.25
C ALA A 4 10.52 -8.56 9.73
N ALA A 5 11.35 -7.90 8.91
CA ALA A 5 11.29 -8.04 7.45
C ALA A 5 11.75 -9.41 6.95
N ARG A 6 12.51 -10.17 7.75
CA ARG A 6 12.91 -11.54 7.42
C ARG A 6 11.79 -12.55 7.71
N ALA A 7 10.74 -12.16 8.43
CA ALA A 7 9.61 -13.03 8.71
C ALA A 7 8.60 -13.12 7.56
N PHE A 8 8.73 -12.26 6.54
CA PHE A 8 7.81 -12.17 5.41
C PHE A 8 8.58 -12.31 4.09
N ASP A 9 8.10 -13.14 3.16
CA ASP A 9 8.66 -13.21 1.82
C ASP A 9 8.08 -12.09 0.95
N LEU A 10 8.57 -10.87 1.19
CA LEU A 10 8.12 -9.65 0.51
C LEU A 10 8.22 -9.77 -1.01
N ARG A 11 9.24 -10.48 -1.51
CA ARG A 11 9.43 -10.67 -2.95
C ARG A 11 8.32 -11.53 -3.53
N GLN A 12 7.98 -12.66 -2.91
CA GLN A 12 6.88 -13.50 -3.39
C GLN A 12 5.54 -12.79 -3.27
N ASN A 13 5.33 -12.01 -2.22
CA ASN A 13 4.12 -11.20 -2.06
C ASN A 13 3.97 -10.17 -3.19
N LEU A 14 5.04 -9.44 -3.55
CA LEU A 14 5.02 -8.51 -4.68
C LEU A 14 4.79 -9.24 -6.02
N ILE A 15 5.42 -10.40 -6.22
CA ILE A 15 5.17 -11.23 -7.42
C ILE A 15 3.70 -11.66 -7.49
N ALA A 16 3.08 -12.04 -6.37
CA ALA A 16 1.67 -12.40 -6.32
C ALA A 16 0.77 -11.19 -6.66
N MET A 17 1.07 -10.02 -6.11
CA MET A 17 0.35 -8.77 -6.38
C MET A 17 0.47 -8.33 -7.84
N SER A 18 1.63 -8.52 -8.47
CA SER A 18 1.86 -8.15 -9.88
C SER A 18 0.98 -8.91 -10.88
N LYS A 19 0.38 -10.03 -10.46
CA LYS A 19 -0.51 -10.88 -11.27
C LYS A 19 -1.98 -10.47 -11.15
N ILE A 20 -2.31 -9.56 -10.25
CA ILE A 20 -3.69 -9.13 -10.02
C ILE A 20 -4.13 -8.20 -11.14
N ASN A 21 -5.32 -8.45 -11.69
CA ASN A 21 -5.95 -7.56 -12.64
C ASN A 21 -6.67 -6.43 -11.90
N TRP A 22 -6.12 -5.21 -11.98
CA TRP A 22 -6.71 -4.01 -11.39
C TRP A 22 -7.67 -3.25 -12.31
N GLU A 23 -7.98 -3.80 -13.49
CA GLU A 23 -8.91 -3.21 -14.47
C GLU A 23 -10.30 -3.86 -14.37
N VAL A 24 -10.79 -4.10 -13.14
CA VAL A 24 -12.11 -4.69 -12.89
C VAL A 24 -13.22 -3.64 -13.03
N LYS A 25 -14.36 -4.05 -13.60
CA LYS A 25 -15.57 -3.22 -13.69
C LYS A 25 -16.40 -3.30 -12.41
N ASP A 26 -16.65 -4.53 -11.96
CA ASP A 26 -17.42 -4.84 -10.77
C ASP A 26 -16.54 -5.49 -9.71
N VAL A 27 -16.61 -4.98 -8.48
CA VAL A 27 -15.87 -5.55 -7.36
C VAL A 27 -16.67 -6.69 -6.76
N MET A 28 -16.12 -7.90 -6.86
CA MET A 28 -16.65 -9.05 -6.14
C MET A 28 -16.42 -8.87 -4.63
N SER A 29 -17.26 -9.46 -3.78
CA SER A 29 -17.13 -9.35 -2.31
C SER A 29 -15.98 -10.19 -1.73
N GLN A 30 -14.91 -10.45 -2.49
CA GLN A 30 -13.77 -11.26 -2.09
C GLN A 30 -12.47 -10.49 -2.29
N HIS A 31 -11.59 -10.58 -1.29
CA HIS A 31 -10.23 -10.07 -1.39
C HIS A 31 -9.33 -11.02 -2.21
N ASN A 32 -8.22 -10.49 -2.68
CA ASN A 32 -7.21 -11.23 -3.40
C ASN A 32 -6.41 -12.16 -2.47
N SER A 33 -6.10 -13.36 -2.96
CA SER A 33 -5.44 -14.42 -2.18
C SER A 33 -4.08 -14.05 -1.57
N TYR A 34 -3.38 -13.03 -2.09
CA TYR A 34 -2.13 -12.57 -1.48
C TYR A 34 -2.34 -11.99 -0.06
N ILE A 35 -3.55 -11.48 0.24
CA ILE A 35 -3.90 -11.02 1.58
C ILE A 35 -3.93 -12.20 2.57
N ASP A 36 -4.41 -13.37 2.15
CA ASP A 36 -4.37 -14.57 2.99
C ASP A 36 -2.94 -15.06 3.23
N VAL A 37 -2.02 -14.83 2.27
CA VAL A 37 -0.59 -15.12 2.45
C VAL A 37 0.00 -14.20 3.53
N PHE A 38 -0.21 -12.88 3.44
CA PHE A 38 0.24 -11.94 4.48
C PHE A 38 -0.29 -12.33 5.85
N LEU A 39 -1.59 -12.63 5.97
CA LEU A 39 -2.21 -13.01 7.24
C LEU A 39 -1.65 -14.31 7.80
N ARG A 40 -1.35 -15.28 6.94
CA ARG A 40 -0.67 -16.52 7.34
C ARG A 40 0.73 -16.24 7.88
N GLU A 41 1.50 -15.37 7.23
CA GLU A 41 2.83 -14.97 7.71
C GLU A 41 2.75 -14.26 9.08
N VAL A 42 1.76 -13.38 9.26
CA VAL A 42 1.48 -12.72 10.55
C VAL A 42 1.12 -13.76 11.63
N GLN A 43 0.29 -14.76 11.32
CA GLN A 43 -0.06 -15.84 12.24
C GLN A 43 1.16 -16.68 12.63
N ILE A 44 2.01 -17.05 11.66
CA ILE A 44 3.25 -17.79 11.92
C ILE A 44 4.18 -16.97 12.83
N PHE A 45 4.30 -15.67 12.59
CA PHE A 45 5.07 -14.78 13.45
C PHE A 45 4.52 -14.76 14.87
N ARG A 46 3.19 -14.65 15.04
CA ARG A 46 2.54 -14.71 16.36
C ARG A 46 2.88 -15.99 17.10
N ILE A 47 2.71 -17.15 16.47
CA ILE A 47 2.97 -18.46 17.09
C ILE A 47 4.43 -18.54 17.58
N ARG A 48 5.38 -18.14 16.73
CA ARG A 48 6.80 -18.12 17.10
C ARG A 48 7.11 -17.15 18.24
N LEU A 49 6.44 -15.99 18.26
CA LEU A 49 6.61 -15.02 19.34
C LEU A 49 6.06 -15.55 20.67
N GLU A 50 4.90 -16.23 20.63
CA GLU A 50 4.30 -16.90 21.78
C GLU A 50 5.23 -18.01 22.31
N GLU A 51 5.82 -18.83 21.43
CA GLU A 51 6.82 -19.84 21.80
C GLU A 51 8.02 -19.22 22.52
N ILE A 52 8.60 -18.13 21.99
CA ILE A 52 9.73 -17.42 22.63
C ILE A 52 9.32 -16.85 23.99
N SER A 53 8.11 -16.31 24.10
CA SER A 53 7.61 -15.69 25.34
C SER A 53 7.48 -16.67 26.50
N THR A 54 7.43 -17.99 26.22
CA THR A 54 7.43 -19.04 27.26
C THR A 54 8.76 -19.14 28.01
N GLY A 55 9.88 -18.87 27.34
CA GLY A 55 11.22 -18.95 27.92
C GLY A 55 11.82 -17.60 28.31
N ILE A 56 11.35 -16.51 27.69
CA ILE A 56 11.89 -15.16 27.88
C ILE A 56 10.73 -14.19 28.05
N PRO A 57 10.60 -13.51 29.21
CA PRO A 57 9.60 -12.46 29.38
C PRO A 57 9.83 -11.33 28.37
N ILE A 58 8.83 -11.05 27.54
CA ILE A 58 8.85 -9.94 26.59
C ILE A 58 7.96 -8.82 27.14
N SER A 59 8.49 -7.61 27.27
CA SER A 59 7.70 -6.48 27.77
C SER A 59 6.63 -6.07 26.76
N GLY A 60 5.56 -5.42 27.25
CA GLY A 60 4.48 -4.94 26.40
C GLY A 60 4.95 -3.94 25.35
N GLU A 61 5.92 -3.09 25.69
CA GLU A 61 6.51 -2.10 24.77
C GLU A 61 7.26 -2.77 23.62
N VAL A 62 8.00 -3.85 23.91
CA VAL A 62 8.71 -4.61 22.87
C VAL A 62 7.71 -5.32 21.96
N LEU A 63 6.66 -5.93 22.52
CA LEU A 63 5.59 -6.55 21.73
C LEU A 63 4.91 -5.52 20.82
N GLN A 64 4.59 -4.35 21.35
CA GLN A 64 3.99 -3.26 20.58
C GLN A 64 4.92 -2.83 19.43
N LEU A 65 6.20 -2.60 19.70
CA LEU A 65 7.18 -2.19 18.68
C LEU A 65 7.33 -3.25 17.56
N LEU A 66 7.28 -4.53 17.91
CA LEU A 66 7.32 -5.62 16.92
C LEU A 66 6.08 -5.57 16.01
N TRP A 67 4.88 -5.41 16.58
CA TRP A 67 3.65 -5.32 15.80
C TRP A 67 3.60 -4.05 14.94
N GLU A 68 4.05 -2.91 15.45
CA GLU A 68 4.18 -1.68 14.67
C GLU A 68 5.16 -1.84 13.51
N SER A 69 6.29 -2.52 13.74
CA SER A 69 7.27 -2.82 12.69
C SER A 69 6.67 -3.72 11.59
N ILE A 70 5.86 -4.71 11.96
CA ILE A 70 5.18 -5.59 11.00
C ILE A 70 4.13 -4.81 10.21
N ALA A 71 3.31 -4.00 10.88
CA ALA A 71 2.34 -3.14 10.23
C ALA A 71 3.02 -2.21 9.22
N HIS A 72 4.14 -1.59 9.59
CA HIS A 72 4.94 -0.77 8.70
C HIS A 72 5.41 -1.54 7.46
N ILE A 73 6.00 -2.73 7.63
CA ILE A 73 6.50 -3.54 6.51
C ILE A 73 5.36 -3.94 5.56
N ILE A 74 4.25 -4.45 6.08
CA ILE A 74 3.15 -4.94 5.24
C ILE A 74 2.47 -3.78 4.54
N THR A 75 2.15 -2.68 5.23
CA THR A 75 1.52 -1.50 4.62
C THR A 75 2.36 -0.91 3.49
N HIS A 76 3.68 -0.82 3.66
CA HIS A 76 4.58 -0.36 2.58
C HIS A 76 4.69 -1.36 1.44
N THR A 77 4.68 -2.66 1.73
CA THR A 77 4.67 -3.70 0.68
C THR A 77 3.37 -3.67 -0.12
N LEU A 78 2.24 -3.42 0.53
CA LEU A 78 0.94 -3.25 -0.14
C LEU A 78 0.96 -2.05 -1.07
N VAL A 79 1.37 -0.87 -0.58
CA VAL A 79 1.44 0.33 -1.41
C VAL A 79 2.43 0.16 -2.55
N GLN A 80 3.59 -0.46 -2.30
CA GLN A 80 4.53 -0.82 -3.36
C GLN A 80 3.86 -1.68 -4.43
N GLY A 81 3.23 -2.80 -4.05
CA GLY A 81 2.56 -3.69 -5.01
C GLY A 81 1.40 -3.01 -5.74
N PHE A 82 0.64 -2.14 -5.09
CA PHE A 82 -0.41 -1.36 -5.74
C PHE A 82 0.16 -0.35 -6.75
N SER A 83 1.34 0.23 -6.48
CA SER A 83 2.01 1.17 -7.38
C SER A 83 2.65 0.55 -8.62
N GLU A 84 2.83 -0.77 -8.63
CA GLU A 84 3.28 -1.50 -9.82
C GLU A 84 2.15 -1.72 -10.83
N ALA A 85 0.89 -1.42 -10.46
CA ALA A 85 -0.24 -1.51 -11.37
C ALA A 85 -0.13 -0.46 -12.49
N LYS A 86 0.06 -0.91 -13.73
CA LYS A 86 0.15 -0.01 -14.91
C LYS A 86 -1.14 0.75 -15.17
N ARG A 87 -2.28 0.13 -14.86
CA ARG A 87 -3.63 0.66 -15.02
C ARG A 87 -4.47 0.19 -13.85
N CYS A 88 -5.34 1.05 -13.36
CA CYS A 88 -6.23 0.75 -12.24
C CYS A 88 -7.55 1.50 -12.44
N THR A 89 -8.65 0.75 -12.57
CA THR A 89 -9.99 1.32 -12.68
C THR A 89 -10.53 1.74 -11.31
N ASN A 90 -11.66 2.43 -11.27
CA ASN A 90 -12.35 2.72 -10.00
C ASN A 90 -12.72 1.42 -9.27
N GLY A 91 -13.14 0.39 -10.01
CA GLY A 91 -13.34 -0.95 -9.47
C GLY A 91 -12.05 -1.55 -8.92
N GLY A 92 -10.92 -1.40 -9.62
CA GLY A 92 -9.60 -1.80 -9.13
C GLY A 92 -9.22 -1.16 -7.81
N ARG A 93 -9.43 0.16 -7.67
CA ARG A 93 -9.21 0.88 -6.40
C ARG A 93 -10.12 0.39 -5.29
N ALA A 94 -11.40 0.15 -5.58
CA ALA A 94 -12.32 -0.42 -4.61
C ALA A 94 -11.92 -1.85 -4.21
N LEU A 95 -11.31 -2.64 -5.11
CA LEU A 95 -10.72 -3.94 -4.78
C LEU A 95 -9.47 -3.80 -3.89
N MET A 96 -8.56 -2.85 -4.19
CA MET A 96 -7.41 -2.54 -3.31
C MET A 96 -7.87 -2.14 -1.90
N GLN A 97 -8.95 -1.35 -1.82
CA GLN A 97 -9.56 -0.96 -0.55
C GLN A 97 -10.13 -2.17 0.19
N LEU A 98 -10.83 -3.07 -0.51
CA LEU A 98 -11.36 -4.30 0.06
C LEU A 98 -10.23 -5.20 0.61
N ASP A 99 -9.17 -5.38 -0.17
CA ASP A 99 -7.98 -6.13 0.21
C ASP A 99 -7.36 -5.59 1.51
N PHE A 100 -7.15 -4.27 1.56
CA PHE A 100 -6.58 -3.64 2.75
C PHE A 100 -7.50 -3.71 3.96
N THR A 101 -8.82 -3.54 3.78
CA THR A 101 -9.80 -3.66 4.86
C THR A 101 -9.83 -5.09 5.43
N GLN A 102 -9.76 -6.12 4.58
CA GLN A 102 -9.70 -7.51 5.02
C GLN A 102 -8.42 -7.83 5.79
N PHE A 103 -7.27 -7.34 5.30
CA PHE A 103 -6.01 -7.44 6.03
C PHE A 103 -6.10 -6.77 7.40
N LEU A 104 -6.50 -5.50 7.43
CA LEU A 104 -6.54 -4.68 8.65
C LEU A 104 -7.42 -5.31 9.73
N SER A 105 -8.63 -5.75 9.37
CA SER A 105 -9.58 -6.35 10.30
C SER A 105 -9.01 -7.59 11.01
N LYS A 106 -8.33 -8.47 10.27
CA LYS A 106 -7.73 -9.69 10.82
C LYS A 106 -6.40 -9.39 11.52
N PHE A 107 -5.60 -8.46 11.02
CA PHE A 107 -4.35 -8.04 11.65
C PHE A 107 -4.57 -7.44 13.04
N GLU A 108 -5.60 -6.60 13.22
CA GLU A 108 -5.98 -6.05 14.53
C GLU A 108 -6.32 -7.15 15.55
N GLN A 109 -6.99 -8.22 15.11
CA GLN A 109 -7.34 -9.35 15.97
C GLN A 109 -6.10 -10.15 16.38
N ILE A 110 -5.12 -10.30 15.48
CA ILE A 110 -3.91 -11.09 15.74
C ILE A 110 -2.93 -10.31 16.62
N SER A 111 -2.74 -9.02 16.34
CA SER A 111 -1.74 -8.17 17.00
C SER A 111 -2.24 -7.48 18.27
N ALA A 112 -3.56 -7.37 18.45
CA ALA A 112 -4.20 -6.52 19.45
C ALA A 112 -3.80 -5.02 19.38
N LEU A 113 -3.14 -4.60 18.29
CA LEU A 113 -2.66 -3.23 18.11
C LEU A 113 -3.82 -2.34 17.66
N ARG A 114 -4.14 -1.31 18.46
CA ARG A 114 -5.16 -0.31 18.13
C ARG A 114 -4.74 1.10 18.59
N PRO A 115 -4.68 2.10 17.70
CA PRO A 115 -4.86 2.00 16.24
C PRO A 115 -3.66 1.32 15.55
N VAL A 116 -3.89 0.66 14.41
CA VAL A 116 -2.79 0.15 13.57
C VAL A 116 -2.11 1.33 12.85
N PRO A 117 -0.78 1.48 12.97
CA PRO A 117 -0.06 2.57 12.32
C PRO A 117 -0.06 2.40 10.79
N HIS A 118 0.23 3.49 10.07
CA HIS A 118 0.29 3.53 8.60
C HIS A 118 -1.02 3.18 7.87
N ARG A 119 -2.14 3.12 8.58
CA ARG A 119 -3.46 2.95 7.97
C ARG A 119 -3.77 4.04 6.95
N GLU A 120 -3.62 5.30 7.34
CA GLU A 120 -3.88 6.45 6.47
C GLU A 120 -2.97 6.47 5.24
N TYR A 121 -1.74 5.98 5.36
CA TYR A 121 -0.81 5.90 4.23
C TYR A 121 -1.37 5.02 3.10
N VAL A 122 -1.89 3.83 3.44
CA VAL A 122 -2.51 2.95 2.44
C VAL A 122 -3.83 3.51 1.94
N GLU A 123 -4.69 4.00 2.84
CA GLU A 123 -5.99 4.56 2.44
C GLU A 123 -5.85 5.78 1.53
N ASN A 124 -4.91 6.69 1.80
CA ASN A 124 -4.65 7.84 0.96
C ASN A 124 -4.10 7.43 -0.40
N TYR A 125 -3.22 6.42 -0.45
CA TYR A 125 -2.75 5.88 -1.72
C TYR A 125 -3.91 5.30 -2.56
N VAL A 126 -4.76 4.49 -1.95
CA VAL A 126 -5.90 3.85 -2.65
C VAL A 126 -6.95 4.88 -3.10
N LYS A 127 -7.15 5.95 -2.32
CA LYS A 127 -8.09 7.03 -2.66
C LYS A 127 -7.54 8.01 -3.70
N ALA A 128 -6.23 8.11 -3.85
CA ALA A 128 -5.61 9.05 -4.79
C ALA A 128 -6.07 8.75 -6.22
N GLU A 129 -6.88 9.64 -6.79
CA GLU A 129 -7.23 9.58 -8.21
C GLU A 129 -6.22 10.37 -9.02
N HIS A 130 -5.79 9.82 -10.16
CA HIS A 130 -5.01 10.56 -11.16
C HIS A 130 -5.69 11.87 -11.63
N ASN A 131 -6.98 12.05 -11.36
CA ASN A 131 -7.80 13.19 -11.76
C ASN A 131 -8.14 14.20 -10.64
N GLU A 132 -7.60 14.05 -9.42
CA GLU A 132 -7.87 15.03 -8.35
C GLU A 132 -7.38 16.44 -8.74
N TYR A 133 -6.36 16.50 -9.60
CA TYR A 133 -5.83 17.73 -10.16
C TYR A 133 -6.09 17.80 -11.66
N SER A 134 -6.86 18.81 -12.08
CA SER A 134 -6.95 19.15 -13.51
C SER A 134 -5.58 19.57 -14.06
N SER A 135 -5.37 19.45 -15.37
CA SER A 135 -4.16 19.96 -16.05
C SER A 135 -3.88 21.43 -15.69
N LYS A 136 -4.93 22.24 -15.47
CA LYS A 136 -4.81 23.63 -15.01
C LYS A 136 -4.21 23.74 -13.61
N HIS A 137 -4.61 22.89 -12.66
CA HIS A 137 -4.02 22.86 -11.32
C HIS A 137 -2.54 22.47 -11.38
N LEU A 138 -2.19 21.48 -12.22
CA LEU A 138 -0.82 21.04 -12.42
C LEU A 138 0.04 22.13 -13.11
N TYR A 139 -0.51 22.86 -14.09
CA TYR A 139 0.18 24.00 -14.70
C TYR A 139 0.47 25.12 -13.71
N GLY A 140 -0.46 25.40 -12.79
CA GLY A 140 -0.26 26.36 -11.70
C GLY A 140 0.93 25.95 -10.82
N LEU A 141 0.95 24.70 -10.37
CA LEU A 141 2.04 24.14 -9.57
C LEU A 141 3.39 24.20 -10.29
N VAL A 142 3.46 23.72 -11.53
CA VAL A 142 4.69 23.74 -12.33
C VAL A 142 5.18 25.17 -12.57
N SER A 143 4.26 26.12 -12.78
CA SER A 143 4.60 27.53 -12.96
C SER A 143 5.18 28.16 -11.69
N CYS A 144 4.67 27.79 -10.51
CA CYS A 144 5.21 28.23 -9.23
C CYS A 144 6.56 27.56 -8.88
N ALA A 145 6.68 26.25 -9.11
CA ALA A 145 7.87 25.48 -8.75
C ALA A 145 9.06 25.75 -9.69
N CYS A 146 8.80 26.07 -10.96
CA CYS A 146 9.84 26.24 -11.99
C CYS A 146 10.04 27.69 -12.45
N GLN A 147 9.75 28.69 -11.60
CA GLN A 147 9.87 30.12 -11.93
C GLN A 147 11.23 30.48 -12.56
N ASN A 148 12.31 29.87 -12.07
CA ASN A 148 13.68 30.15 -12.50
C ASN A 148 14.21 29.20 -13.59
N ASN A 149 13.44 28.19 -14.01
CA ASN A 149 13.90 27.19 -14.98
C ASN A 149 12.86 26.95 -16.08
N LYS A 150 12.88 27.82 -17.10
CA LYS A 150 11.96 27.79 -18.25
C LYS A 150 11.99 26.46 -19.02
N LYS A 151 13.17 25.82 -19.12
CA LYS A 151 13.34 24.55 -19.85
C LYS A 151 12.68 23.37 -19.13
N THR A 152 12.85 23.28 -17.81
CA THR A 152 12.16 22.27 -16.99
C THR A 152 10.65 22.53 -16.96
N ARG A 153 10.24 23.80 -16.84
CA ARG A 153 8.82 24.19 -16.91
C ARG A 153 8.14 23.70 -18.20
N GLN A 154 8.74 23.94 -19.36
CA GLN A 154 8.20 23.50 -20.65
C GLN A 154 8.09 21.98 -20.77
N ARG A 155 9.11 21.23 -20.31
CA ARG A 155 9.09 19.76 -20.33
C ARG A 155 7.98 19.19 -19.46
N LEU A 156 7.81 19.73 -18.25
CA LEU A 156 6.75 19.27 -17.33
C LEU A 156 5.36 19.59 -17.86
N ILE A 157 5.17 20.75 -18.50
CA ILE A 157 3.90 21.09 -19.17
C ILE A 157 3.58 20.11 -20.30
N GLN A 158 4.58 19.76 -21.14
CA GLN A 158 4.39 18.77 -22.21
C GLN A 158 4.01 17.39 -21.65
N LEU A 159 4.64 16.95 -20.56
CA LEU A 159 4.29 15.69 -19.91
C LEU A 159 2.84 15.71 -19.38
N ILE A 160 2.37 16.82 -18.82
CA ILE A 160 0.98 16.97 -18.38
C ILE A 160 0.00 16.83 -19.56
N GLU A 161 0.30 17.46 -20.71
CA GLU A 161 -0.52 17.34 -21.93
C GLU A 161 -0.55 15.92 -22.51
N GLU A 162 0.58 15.21 -22.45
CA GLU A 162 0.67 13.81 -22.89
C GLU A 162 -0.14 12.88 -21.97
N LEU A 163 -0.06 13.10 -20.65
CA LEU A 163 -0.83 12.35 -19.67
C LEU A 163 -2.34 12.56 -19.84
N GLU A 164 -2.79 13.78 -20.08
CA GLU A 164 -4.20 14.10 -20.33
C GLU A 164 -4.74 13.35 -21.56
N LYS A 165 -3.98 13.33 -22.66
CA LYS A 165 -4.34 12.57 -23.89
C LYS A 165 -4.37 11.06 -23.67
N SER A 166 -3.54 10.54 -22.77
CA SER A 166 -3.49 9.11 -22.45
C SER A 166 -4.65 8.66 -21.55
N ALA A 167 -5.18 9.56 -20.71
CA ALA A 167 -6.32 9.30 -19.83
C ALA A 167 -7.67 9.29 -20.55
N GLN A 168 -7.73 9.81 -21.78
CA GLN A 168 -8.94 9.87 -22.63
C GLN A 168 -9.05 8.70 -23.63
N ARG A 169 -8.14 7.73 -23.59
CA ARG A 169 -8.13 6.50 -24.40
C ARG A 169 -8.38 5.26 -23.56
#